data_AF-A0A967BLT7-F1
#
_entry.id   AF-A0A967BLT7-F1
#
_cell.length_a   1.000
_cell.length_b   1.000
_cell.length_c   1.000
_cell.angle_alpha   90.00
_cell.angle_beta   90.00
_cell.angle_gamma   90.00
#
_symmetry.space_group_name_H-M   'P 1'
#
loop_
_entity.id
_entity.type
_entity.pdbx_description
1 polymer ?
#
loop_
_entity_poly.entity_id
_entity_poly.type
_entity_poly.pdbx_seq_one_letter_code
_entity_poly.pdbx_strand_id
1 'polypeptide(L)'
;KFIKNLPKSIREDIEKNGIRNSTITTVAPTGSGAIVARVTSGIEPIFETSYKRRVKRNDGYGKTFDEYKVIHPIIKKLFDDDKNLPDYIVTAHNIDPFFRVKIQGIIQKYIDSSISSTVNLPEDTPVETVADIYMKAYKVGLKGITVYREGSREGILISDKKEEKPKVKVVNDVQLKIVPTDRDLHSATTEPVIKIDEPVAKLKDLPQVNPGPRLRPIRTEGVTQRIRTGEGTLYITINEDDEGLCEVFTAIGKAGGHAAAQSEAISRLISLALRSGINPKAIVKQLKGISGPSPNWESGRLILSTPDAIGKALDDYIKERGADLKSNGEDAPTMQFTMATETEEKNPKVKDFTFKNIKTCPDCGGPVRHEAGCVTCPGCGFSKCE
;
A
#
# COMPACT_ATOMS: atom_id res chain seq x y z
N LYS A 1 -7.68 27.49 0.73
CA LYS A 1 -7.63 28.08 -0.64
C LYS A 1 -8.82 27.63 -1.49
N PHE A 2 -9.14 26.32 -1.55
CA PHE A 2 -10.27 25.78 -2.33
C PHE A 2 -11.60 26.53 -2.15
N ILE A 3 -12.11 26.66 -0.90
CA ILE A 3 -13.38 27.35 -0.61
C ILE A 3 -13.42 28.79 -1.16
N LYS A 4 -12.28 29.49 -1.19
CA LYS A 4 -12.20 30.87 -1.72
C LYS A 4 -12.46 30.95 -3.23
N ASN A 5 -12.27 29.86 -3.95
CA ASN A 5 -12.47 29.78 -5.40
C ASN A 5 -13.92 29.40 -5.77
N LEU A 6 -14.78 29.09 -4.79
CA LEU A 6 -16.18 28.77 -5.06
C LEU A 6 -16.97 30.04 -5.45
N PRO A 7 -18.04 29.88 -6.28
CA PRO A 7 -18.98 30.96 -6.58
C PRO A 7 -19.46 31.68 -5.32
N LYS A 8 -19.71 32.99 -5.44
CA LYS A 8 -20.09 33.85 -4.31
C LYS A 8 -21.33 33.32 -3.57
N SER A 9 -22.37 32.93 -4.30
CA SER A 9 -23.61 32.37 -3.73
C SER A 9 -23.33 31.15 -2.86
N ILE A 10 -22.52 30.21 -3.34
CA ILE A 10 -22.15 29.00 -2.57
C ILE A 10 -21.37 29.37 -1.30
N ARG A 11 -20.47 30.35 -1.36
CA ARG A 11 -19.72 30.79 -0.18
C ARG A 11 -20.64 31.41 0.89
N GLU A 12 -21.59 32.23 0.47
CA GLU A 12 -22.59 32.85 1.36
C GLU A 12 -23.51 31.80 2.01
N ASP A 13 -23.94 30.80 1.24
CA ASP A 13 -24.74 29.70 1.77
C ASP A 13 -23.98 28.85 2.79
N ILE A 14 -22.69 28.58 2.54
CA ILE A 14 -21.81 27.87 3.46
C ILE A 14 -21.59 28.69 4.74
N GLU A 15 -21.44 30.00 4.64
CA GLU A 15 -21.25 30.88 5.80
C GLU A 15 -22.52 30.93 6.68
N LYS A 16 -23.70 30.98 6.06
CA LYS A 16 -24.99 31.03 6.76
C LYS A 16 -25.37 29.70 7.40
N ASN A 17 -25.21 28.59 6.67
CA ASN A 17 -25.78 27.30 7.06
C ASN A 17 -24.72 26.27 7.50
N GLY A 18 -23.43 26.55 7.25
CA GLY A 18 -22.35 25.59 7.42
C GLY A 18 -22.34 24.50 6.34
N ILE A 19 -21.39 23.58 6.47
CA ILE A 19 -21.32 22.33 5.71
C ILE A 19 -21.21 21.15 6.66
N ARG A 20 -21.84 20.02 6.30
CA ARG A 20 -21.79 18.81 7.13
C ARG A 20 -20.41 18.13 7.09
N ASN A 21 -19.77 18.13 5.93
CA ASN A 21 -18.50 17.45 5.68
C ASN A 21 -17.40 18.48 5.48
N SER A 22 -16.27 18.32 6.17
CA SER A 22 -15.10 19.20 6.04
C SER A 22 -14.39 19.05 4.69
N THR A 23 -14.50 17.87 4.06
CA THR A 23 -14.00 17.54 2.72
C THR A 23 -15.01 16.68 1.97
N ILE A 24 -15.22 16.94 0.68
CA ILE A 24 -16.28 16.36 -0.15
C ILE A 24 -15.73 15.56 -1.32
N THR A 25 -14.66 16.03 -1.96
CA THR A 25 -14.20 15.52 -3.26
C THR A 25 -12.79 14.93 -3.20
N THR A 26 -12.65 13.69 -3.63
CA THR A 26 -11.36 13.02 -3.74
C THR A 26 -11.37 12.07 -4.92
N VAL A 27 -10.24 11.91 -5.59
CA VAL A 27 -10.10 10.92 -6.67
C VAL A 27 -9.17 9.83 -6.18
N ALA A 28 -9.75 8.73 -5.70
CA ALA A 28 -9.04 7.54 -5.26
C ALA A 28 -8.64 6.65 -6.45
N PRO A 29 -7.62 5.77 -6.31
CA PRO A 29 -7.37 4.78 -7.34
C PRO A 29 -8.54 3.78 -7.38
N THR A 30 -9.00 3.43 -8.58
CA THR A 30 -10.14 2.54 -8.75
C THR A 30 -9.67 1.27 -9.46
N GLY A 31 -9.05 0.37 -8.71
CA GLY A 31 -8.54 -0.91 -9.24
C GLY A 31 -9.67 -1.84 -9.71
N SER A 32 -10.01 -2.85 -8.91
CA SER A 32 -11.07 -3.81 -9.27
C SER A 32 -12.44 -3.14 -9.48
N GLY A 33 -12.70 -2.00 -8.84
CA GLY A 33 -13.94 -1.24 -9.03
C GLY A 33 -14.14 -0.75 -10.46
N ALA A 34 -13.08 -0.27 -11.12
CA ALA A 34 -13.16 0.15 -12.52
C ALA A 34 -13.39 -1.02 -13.47
N ILE A 35 -12.86 -2.21 -13.14
CA ILE A 35 -13.11 -3.45 -13.90
C ILE A 35 -14.59 -3.83 -13.84
N VAL A 36 -15.19 -3.83 -12.64
CA VAL A 36 -16.62 -4.13 -12.45
C VAL A 36 -17.49 -3.10 -13.17
N ALA A 37 -17.17 -1.82 -13.03
CA ALA A 37 -17.89 -0.73 -13.69
C ALA A 37 -17.59 -0.60 -15.19
N ARG A 38 -16.61 -1.35 -15.72
CA ARG A 38 -16.17 -1.32 -17.12
C ARG A 38 -15.72 0.07 -17.59
N VAL A 39 -14.96 0.77 -16.74
CA VAL A 39 -14.41 2.11 -16.99
C VAL A 39 -12.89 2.13 -16.77
N THR A 40 -12.23 3.24 -17.12
CA THR A 40 -10.83 3.49 -16.77
C THR A 40 -10.68 3.84 -15.29
N SER A 41 -9.47 3.67 -14.74
CA SER A 41 -9.21 3.94 -13.32
C SER A 41 -9.11 5.45 -13.06
N GLY A 42 -10.07 6.01 -12.33
CA GLY A 42 -10.03 7.41 -11.88
C GLY A 42 -10.01 8.40 -13.03
N ILE A 43 -8.96 9.23 -13.10
CA ILE A 43 -8.71 10.18 -14.19
C ILE A 43 -7.54 9.74 -15.10
N GLU A 44 -7.16 8.46 -15.01
CA GLU A 44 -6.06 7.93 -15.81
C GLU A 44 -6.48 7.68 -17.26
N PRO A 45 -5.58 7.92 -18.22
CA PRO A 45 -5.74 7.43 -19.58
C PRO A 45 -5.88 5.91 -19.60
N ILE A 46 -6.35 5.37 -20.73
CA ILE A 46 -6.35 3.93 -20.97
C ILE A 46 -4.90 3.42 -20.86
N PHE A 47 -4.63 2.53 -19.92
CA PHE A 47 -3.31 1.94 -19.73
C PHE A 47 -2.91 1.09 -20.95
N GLU A 48 -3.81 0.20 -21.36
CA GLU A 48 -3.61 -0.71 -22.50
C GLU A 48 -4.97 -0.93 -23.17
N THR A 49 -5.00 -1.02 -24.50
CA THR A 49 -6.24 -1.23 -25.28
C THR A 49 -6.78 -2.65 -25.13
N SER A 50 -5.90 -3.61 -24.85
CA SER A 50 -6.27 -4.99 -24.54
C SER A 50 -5.16 -5.69 -23.75
N TYR A 51 -5.52 -6.67 -22.91
CA TYR A 51 -4.55 -7.46 -22.15
C TYR A 51 -4.96 -8.93 -22.09
N LYS A 52 -3.99 -9.82 -21.84
CA LYS A 52 -4.25 -11.26 -21.65
C LYS A 52 -4.63 -11.55 -20.21
N ARG A 53 -5.72 -12.29 -20.03
CA ARG A 53 -6.17 -12.77 -18.71
C ARG A 53 -6.12 -14.28 -18.68
N ARG A 54 -5.43 -14.82 -17.66
CA ARG A 54 -5.38 -16.26 -17.38
C ARG A 54 -6.44 -16.61 -16.34
N VAL A 55 -7.34 -17.53 -16.67
CA VAL A 55 -8.34 -18.10 -15.76
C VAL A 55 -8.07 -19.57 -15.60
N LYS A 56 -7.98 -20.00 -14.34
CA LYS A 56 -7.76 -21.40 -14.00
C LYS A 56 -8.98 -22.22 -14.38
N ARG A 57 -8.78 -23.32 -15.13
CA ARG A 57 -9.85 -24.27 -15.40
C ARG A 57 -10.20 -25.03 -14.12
N ASN A 58 -11.47 -25.36 -13.97
CA ASN A 58 -11.96 -26.15 -12.84
C ASN A 58 -11.86 -27.65 -13.17
N ASP A 59 -10.65 -28.13 -13.47
CA ASP A 59 -10.37 -29.50 -13.92
C ASP A 59 -9.72 -30.36 -12.82
N GLY A 60 -10.25 -30.28 -11.59
CA GLY A 60 -9.97 -31.20 -10.48
C GLY A 60 -8.57 -31.12 -9.84
N TYR A 61 -7.53 -30.78 -10.60
CA TYR A 61 -6.14 -30.70 -10.14
C TYR A 61 -5.50 -29.33 -10.39
N GLY A 62 -6.18 -28.43 -11.09
CA GLY A 62 -5.89 -27.00 -11.01
C GLY A 62 -4.51 -26.59 -11.54
N LYS A 63 -4.05 -27.24 -12.61
CA LYS A 63 -2.78 -26.92 -13.29
C LYS A 63 -2.96 -26.30 -14.68
N THR A 64 -4.19 -26.26 -15.21
CA THR A 64 -4.46 -25.70 -16.54
C THR A 64 -5.16 -24.33 -16.46
N PHE A 65 -4.82 -23.44 -17.39
CA PHE A 65 -5.35 -22.08 -17.47
C PHE A 65 -5.86 -21.81 -18.88
N ASP A 66 -7.07 -21.26 -18.98
CA ASP A 66 -7.56 -20.59 -20.18
C ASP A 66 -6.96 -19.20 -20.25
N GLU A 67 -6.44 -18.83 -21.41
CA GLU A 67 -6.02 -17.47 -21.68
C GLU A 67 -6.98 -16.83 -22.67
N TYR A 68 -7.53 -15.67 -22.32
CA TYR A 68 -8.35 -14.90 -23.23
C TYR A 68 -7.91 -13.43 -23.23
N LYS A 69 -7.98 -12.84 -24.42
CA LYS A 69 -7.71 -11.42 -24.65
C LYS A 69 -8.91 -10.60 -24.20
N VAL A 70 -8.69 -9.71 -23.25
CA VAL A 70 -9.68 -8.76 -22.74
C VAL A 70 -9.43 -7.41 -23.41
N ILE A 71 -10.38 -6.98 -24.24
CA ILE A 71 -10.32 -5.67 -24.91
C ILE A 71 -11.02 -4.63 -24.02
N HIS A 72 -10.47 -3.42 -23.95
CA HIS A 72 -11.06 -2.32 -23.20
C HIS A 72 -12.52 -2.07 -23.65
N PRO A 73 -13.50 -1.92 -22.74
CA PRO A 73 -14.92 -1.87 -23.10
C PRO A 73 -15.28 -0.81 -24.14
N ILE A 74 -14.69 0.38 -24.04
CA ILE A 74 -14.93 1.48 -25.00
C ILE A 74 -14.33 1.18 -26.38
N ILE A 75 -13.19 0.49 -26.42
CA ILE A 75 -12.51 0.12 -27.67
C ILE A 75 -13.36 -0.93 -28.38
N LYS A 76 -13.76 -1.98 -27.66
CA LYS A 76 -14.67 -2.99 -28.18
C LYS A 76 -16.00 -2.40 -28.67
N LYS A 77 -16.55 -1.42 -27.95
CA LYS A 77 -17.83 -0.79 -28.34
C LYS A 77 -17.72 0.06 -29.61
N LEU A 78 -16.61 0.78 -29.79
CA LEU A 78 -16.46 1.74 -30.88
C LEU A 78 -15.74 1.18 -32.11
N PHE A 79 -14.86 0.20 -31.92
CA PHE A 79 -13.96 -0.31 -32.97
C PHE A 79 -14.00 -1.84 -33.12
N ASP A 80 -14.80 -2.55 -32.29
CA ASP A 80 -14.94 -4.01 -32.22
C ASP A 80 -13.68 -4.75 -31.73
N ASP A 81 -12.51 -4.43 -32.28
CA ASP A 81 -11.23 -4.96 -31.85
C ASP A 81 -10.21 -3.86 -31.50
N ASP A 82 -8.99 -4.28 -31.13
CA ASP A 82 -7.87 -3.38 -30.83
C ASP A 82 -6.86 -3.28 -31.99
N LYS A 83 -7.26 -3.68 -33.21
CA LYS A 83 -6.42 -3.61 -34.40
C LYS A 83 -6.75 -2.34 -35.19
N ASN A 84 -5.73 -1.77 -35.83
CA ASN A 84 -5.89 -0.59 -36.70
C ASN A 84 -6.69 0.56 -36.04
N LEU A 85 -6.43 0.81 -34.76
CA LEU A 85 -7.07 1.90 -34.02
C LEU A 85 -6.61 3.26 -34.57
N PRO A 86 -7.49 4.27 -34.61
CA PRO A 86 -7.11 5.62 -35.02
C PRO A 86 -6.01 6.22 -34.15
N ASP A 87 -5.19 7.10 -34.72
CA ASP A 87 -4.03 7.72 -34.05
C ASP A 87 -4.37 8.51 -32.78
N TYR A 88 -5.63 8.96 -32.64
CA TYR A 88 -6.10 9.66 -31.44
C TYR A 88 -6.37 8.72 -30.25
N ILE A 89 -6.34 7.39 -30.44
CA ILE A 89 -6.41 6.40 -29.36
C ILE A 89 -5.01 6.16 -28.82
N VAL A 90 -4.64 6.96 -27.84
CA VAL A 90 -3.30 6.94 -27.23
C VAL A 90 -3.37 6.29 -25.85
N THR A 91 -2.46 5.34 -25.59
CA THR A 91 -2.32 4.69 -24.27
C THR A 91 -1.46 5.51 -23.32
N ALA A 92 -1.53 5.21 -22.02
CA ALA A 92 -0.89 5.99 -20.97
C ALA A 92 0.61 6.26 -21.18
N HIS A 93 1.39 5.27 -21.63
CA HIS A 93 2.83 5.40 -21.88
C HIS A 93 3.20 6.30 -23.06
N ASN A 94 2.25 6.55 -23.97
CA ASN A 94 2.46 7.32 -25.19
C ASN A 94 1.92 8.76 -25.08
N ILE A 95 1.48 9.17 -23.88
CA ILE A 95 1.02 10.53 -23.62
C ILE A 95 2.18 11.35 -23.06
N ASP A 96 2.35 12.58 -23.56
CA ASP A 96 3.32 13.53 -22.99
C ASP A 96 3.10 13.68 -21.47
N PRO A 97 4.11 13.36 -20.64
CA PRO A 97 3.96 13.43 -19.20
C PRO A 97 3.72 14.85 -18.68
N PHE A 98 4.23 15.89 -19.35
CA PHE A 98 3.99 17.28 -18.94
C PHE A 98 2.57 17.73 -19.26
N PHE A 99 2.03 17.32 -20.40
CA PHE A 99 0.61 17.44 -20.68
C PHE A 99 -0.24 16.73 -19.62
N ARG A 100 0.17 15.53 -19.19
CA ARG A 100 -0.54 14.79 -18.14
C ARG A 100 -0.55 15.51 -16.79
N VAL A 101 0.57 16.13 -16.40
CA VAL A 101 0.66 17.00 -15.21
C VAL A 101 -0.29 18.20 -15.32
N LYS A 102 -0.35 18.83 -16.50
CA LYS A 102 -1.24 19.97 -16.76
C LYS A 102 -2.71 19.61 -16.59
N ILE A 103 -3.15 18.48 -17.16
CA ILE A 103 -4.53 18.00 -17.03
C ILE A 103 -4.89 17.76 -15.56
N GLN A 104 -4.02 17.10 -14.80
CA GLN A 104 -4.24 16.90 -13.37
C GLN A 104 -4.36 18.23 -12.61
N GLY A 105 -3.54 19.22 -12.96
CA GLY A 105 -3.60 20.56 -12.37
C GLY A 105 -4.91 21.28 -12.64
N ILE A 106 -5.51 21.10 -13.82
CA ILE A 106 -6.83 21.64 -14.15
C ILE A 106 -7.90 21.00 -13.27
N ILE A 107 -7.93 19.66 -13.21
CA ILE A 107 -8.94 18.91 -12.45
C ILE A 107 -8.82 19.21 -10.95
N GLN A 108 -7.59 19.31 -10.42
CA GLN A 108 -7.35 19.55 -8.99
C GLN A 108 -7.94 20.86 -8.47
N LYS A 109 -8.20 21.85 -9.33
CA LYS A 109 -8.91 23.09 -8.93
C LYS A 109 -10.30 22.81 -8.35
N TYR A 110 -10.91 21.70 -8.75
CA TYR A 110 -12.24 21.27 -8.34
C TYR A 110 -12.22 20.11 -7.33
N ILE A 111 -11.03 19.72 -6.85
CA ILE A 111 -10.83 18.67 -5.86
C ILE A 111 -10.30 19.31 -4.56
N ASP A 112 -11.06 19.24 -3.49
CA ASP A 112 -10.69 19.79 -2.18
C ASP A 112 -9.65 18.92 -1.44
N SER A 113 -9.71 17.60 -1.60
CA SER A 113 -8.72 16.64 -1.08
C SER A 113 -7.59 16.41 -2.10
N SER A 114 -7.32 15.19 -2.55
CA SER A 114 -6.21 14.89 -3.47
C SER A 114 -6.66 13.98 -4.60
N ILE A 115 -5.79 13.85 -5.61
CA ILE A 115 -5.98 12.96 -6.74
C ILE A 115 -4.87 11.91 -6.69
N SER A 116 -5.26 10.64 -6.59
CA SER A 116 -4.37 9.49 -6.74
C SER A 116 -4.37 9.09 -8.20
N SER A 117 -3.34 9.52 -8.92
CA SER A 117 -3.20 9.24 -10.34
C SER A 117 -1.74 9.17 -10.75
N THR A 118 -1.45 8.21 -11.63
CA THR A 118 -0.10 7.83 -12.02
C THR A 118 0.23 8.34 -13.42
N VAL A 119 1.38 8.98 -13.56
CA VAL A 119 2.03 9.22 -14.86
C VAL A 119 2.84 7.98 -15.20
N ASN A 120 2.36 7.20 -16.17
CA ASN A 120 3.04 6.00 -16.66
C ASN A 120 4.06 6.39 -17.73
N LEU A 121 5.32 5.97 -17.54
CA LEU A 121 6.45 6.33 -18.39
C LEU A 121 7.08 5.06 -19.00
N PRO A 122 7.57 5.13 -20.24
CA PRO A 122 8.39 4.08 -20.85
C PRO A 122 9.64 3.72 -20.01
N GLU A 123 10.13 2.48 -20.17
CA GLU A 123 11.28 1.95 -19.42
C GLU A 123 12.57 2.76 -19.64
N ASP A 124 12.76 3.26 -20.85
CA ASP A 124 13.90 4.06 -21.30
C ASP A 124 13.83 5.53 -20.89
N THR A 125 12.80 5.94 -20.13
CA THR A 125 12.64 7.34 -19.70
C THR A 125 13.79 7.76 -18.76
N PRO A 126 14.52 8.85 -19.09
CA PRO A 126 15.62 9.34 -18.26
C PRO A 126 15.19 9.76 -16.86
N VAL A 127 16.11 9.67 -15.90
CA VAL A 127 15.87 10.08 -14.50
C VAL A 127 15.62 11.58 -14.41
N GLU A 128 16.28 12.37 -15.27
CA GLU A 128 16.14 13.81 -15.37
C GLU A 128 14.70 14.18 -15.76
N THR A 129 14.09 13.45 -16.70
CA THR A 129 12.69 13.63 -17.08
C THR A 129 11.74 13.35 -15.92
N VAL A 130 12.02 12.32 -15.11
CA VAL A 130 11.24 12.04 -13.90
C VAL A 130 11.35 13.19 -12.89
N ALA A 131 12.56 13.72 -12.67
CA ALA A 131 12.77 14.88 -11.81
C ALA A 131 12.01 16.11 -12.32
N ASP A 132 12.06 16.38 -13.63
CA ASP A 132 11.35 17.50 -14.25
C ASP A 132 9.82 17.39 -14.11
N ILE A 133 9.25 16.17 -14.15
CA ILE A 133 7.83 15.95 -13.90
C ILE A 133 7.46 16.38 -12.48
N TYR A 134 8.26 16.01 -11.48
CA TYR A 134 8.04 16.45 -10.10
C TYR A 134 8.19 17.97 -9.94
N MET A 135 9.21 18.56 -10.57
CA MET A 135 9.40 20.01 -10.55
C MET A 135 8.25 20.76 -11.24
N LYS A 136 7.73 20.22 -12.35
CA LYS A 136 6.55 20.78 -13.02
C LYS A 136 5.31 20.66 -12.15
N ALA A 137 5.07 19.49 -11.54
CA ALA A 137 3.95 19.25 -10.64
C ALA A 137 3.96 20.23 -9.46
N TYR A 138 5.14 20.49 -8.88
CA TYR A 138 5.31 21.50 -7.85
C TYR A 138 4.98 22.90 -8.36
N LYS A 139 5.54 23.32 -9.50
CA LYS A 139 5.32 24.65 -10.10
C LYS A 139 3.85 24.92 -10.43
N VAL A 140 3.08 23.90 -10.84
CA VAL A 140 1.63 24.05 -11.10
C VAL A 140 0.75 23.88 -9.85
N GLY A 141 1.36 23.61 -8.70
CA GLY A 141 0.68 23.50 -7.41
C GLY A 141 -0.10 22.20 -7.23
N LEU A 142 0.36 21.08 -7.79
CA LEU A 142 -0.21 19.77 -7.48
C LEU A 142 -0.01 19.44 -6.00
N LYS A 143 -1.06 18.90 -5.36
CA LYS A 143 -1.02 18.42 -3.96
C LYS A 143 -0.27 17.09 -3.85
N GLY A 144 -0.20 16.34 -4.94
CA GLY A 144 0.52 15.08 -5.07
C GLY A 144 0.57 14.63 -6.53
N ILE A 145 1.56 13.80 -6.84
CA ILE A 145 1.71 13.16 -8.14
C ILE A 145 2.43 11.82 -7.94
N THR A 146 1.99 10.80 -8.67
CA THR A 146 2.66 9.50 -8.72
C THR A 146 3.27 9.34 -10.10
N VAL A 147 4.51 8.84 -10.17
CA VAL A 147 5.19 8.50 -11.41
C VAL A 147 5.54 7.01 -11.35
N TYR A 148 5.20 6.29 -12.41
CA TYR A 148 5.61 4.91 -12.59
C TYR A 148 6.38 4.79 -13.89
N ARG A 149 7.67 4.45 -13.79
CA ARG A 149 8.48 4.08 -14.95
C ARG A 149 8.41 2.58 -15.15
N GLU A 150 8.11 2.14 -16.36
CA GLU A 150 8.09 0.72 -16.70
C GLU A 150 9.42 0.06 -16.28
N GLY A 151 9.36 -1.16 -15.75
CA GLY A 151 10.54 -1.88 -15.25
C GLY A 151 11.06 -1.43 -13.87
N SER A 152 10.56 -0.33 -13.28
CA SER A 152 11.03 0.16 -11.96
C SER A 152 10.53 -0.67 -10.76
N ARG A 153 9.44 -1.43 -10.94
CA ARG A 153 8.91 -2.43 -10.00
C ARG A 153 8.23 -3.54 -10.78
N GLU A 154 8.23 -4.77 -10.25
CA GLU A 154 7.46 -5.89 -10.81
C GLU A 154 5.99 -5.50 -10.94
N GLY A 155 5.51 -5.36 -12.18
CA GLY A 155 4.14 -4.95 -12.49
C GLY A 155 3.14 -6.09 -12.27
N ILE A 156 1.93 -5.74 -11.80
CA ILE A 156 0.80 -6.69 -11.71
C ILE A 156 0.18 -6.92 -13.11
N LEU A 157 0.38 -5.98 -14.03
CA LEU A 157 -0.09 -6.04 -15.41
C LEU A 157 1.10 -6.46 -16.29
N ILE A 158 1.03 -7.66 -16.85
CA ILE A 158 2.03 -8.17 -17.79
C ILE A 158 1.60 -7.70 -19.18
N SER A 159 2.29 -6.69 -19.69
CA SER A 159 2.20 -6.26 -21.08
C SER A 159 2.92 -7.30 -21.96
N ASP A 160 2.34 -7.68 -23.10
CA ASP A 160 3.12 -8.42 -24.10
C ASP A 160 4.27 -7.51 -24.57
N LYS A 161 5.50 -8.04 -24.65
CA LYS A 161 6.62 -7.31 -25.29
C LYS A 161 6.19 -6.96 -26.71
N LYS A 162 5.93 -5.68 -26.99
CA LYS A 162 5.63 -5.22 -28.35
C LYS A 162 6.92 -5.33 -29.15
N GLU A 163 6.86 -6.06 -30.27
CA GLU A 163 7.89 -5.97 -31.31
C GLU A 163 8.02 -4.50 -31.74
N GLU A 164 9.27 -4.04 -31.86
CA GLU A 164 9.59 -2.67 -32.27
C GLU A 164 8.93 -2.36 -33.61
N LYS A 165 7.86 -1.56 -33.58
CA LYS A 165 7.37 -0.88 -34.78
C LYS A 165 8.19 0.39 -34.98
N PRO A 166 8.54 0.74 -36.23
CA PRO A 166 9.36 1.90 -36.52
C PRO A 166 8.71 3.17 -35.95
N LYS A 167 9.53 3.97 -35.25
CA LYS A 167 9.16 5.24 -34.63
C LYS A 167 8.43 6.12 -35.64
N VAL A 168 7.12 6.26 -35.50
CA VAL A 168 6.35 7.30 -36.21
C VAL A 168 6.77 8.63 -35.62
N LYS A 169 7.30 9.52 -36.47
CA LYS A 169 7.66 10.89 -36.09
C LYS A 169 6.45 11.55 -35.46
N VAL A 170 6.59 11.99 -34.21
CA VAL A 170 5.66 12.92 -33.58
C VAL A 170 5.59 14.17 -34.45
N VAL A 171 4.47 14.35 -35.16
CA VAL A 171 4.22 15.56 -35.92
C VAL A 171 3.80 16.62 -34.91
N ASN A 172 4.79 17.43 -34.47
CA ASN A 172 4.53 18.72 -33.86
C ASN A 172 3.94 19.64 -34.93
N ASP A 173 2.61 19.66 -35.08
CA ASP A 173 1.87 20.83 -35.56
C ASP A 173 0.37 20.62 -35.40
N VAL A 174 -0.13 20.90 -34.20
CA VAL A 174 -1.51 21.37 -34.05
C VAL A 174 -1.45 22.67 -33.24
N GLN A 175 -1.36 23.80 -33.94
CA GLN A 175 -1.64 25.11 -33.37
C GLN A 175 -3.12 25.18 -32.99
N LEU A 176 -3.42 24.87 -31.74
CA LEU A 176 -4.69 25.29 -31.12
C LEU A 176 -4.62 26.81 -30.93
N LYS A 177 -5.25 27.56 -31.83
CA LYS A 177 -5.54 28.99 -31.65
C LYS A 177 -6.40 29.15 -30.39
N ILE A 178 -5.74 29.47 -29.27
CA ILE A 178 -6.41 30.00 -28.09
C ILE A 178 -6.79 31.44 -28.45
N VAL A 179 -8.08 31.67 -28.70
CA VAL A 179 -8.64 33.02 -28.77
C VAL A 179 -8.56 33.60 -27.37
N PRO A 180 -7.80 34.68 -27.12
CA PRO A 180 -7.79 35.33 -25.81
C PRO A 180 -9.13 36.03 -25.63
N THR A 181 -9.91 35.63 -24.62
CA THR A 181 -10.96 36.52 -24.10
C THR A 181 -10.33 37.36 -23.01
N ASP A 182 -10.27 38.65 -23.30
CA ASP A 182 -9.74 39.71 -22.47
C ASP A 182 -10.21 39.63 -21.01
N ARG A 183 -9.22 39.51 -20.12
CA ARG A 183 -9.19 40.21 -18.84
C ARG A 183 -7.78 40.09 -18.27
N ASP A 184 -6.88 40.85 -18.88
CA ASP A 184 -5.77 41.44 -18.14
C ASP A 184 -6.34 42.26 -16.98
N LEU A 185 -5.74 42.15 -15.80
CA LEU A 185 -5.12 43.32 -15.17
C LEU A 185 -4.28 42.93 -13.92
N HIS A 186 -2.99 43.26 -14.03
CA HIS A 186 -2.09 43.80 -12.99
C HIS A 186 -1.61 42.85 -11.87
N SER A 187 -0.33 42.86 -11.45
CA SER A 187 0.78 43.79 -11.68
C SER A 187 2.14 43.10 -11.44
N ALA A 188 3.17 43.68 -12.05
CA ALA A 188 4.61 43.68 -11.72
C ALA A 188 5.01 43.13 -10.33
N THR A 189 6.13 42.42 -10.17
CA THR A 189 7.49 43.02 -10.20
C THR A 189 8.60 41.97 -10.37
N THR A 190 9.55 42.29 -11.27
CA THR A 190 11.00 42.02 -11.25
C THR A 190 11.54 40.77 -10.53
N GLU A 191 12.16 39.90 -11.33
CA GLU A 191 13.04 38.80 -10.92
C GLU A 191 14.27 39.30 -10.14
N PRO A 192 14.80 38.51 -9.18
CA PRO A 192 16.23 38.47 -8.92
C PRO A 192 16.83 37.23 -9.59
N VAL A 193 17.68 37.46 -10.58
CA VAL A 193 18.62 36.48 -11.11
C VAL A 193 19.70 36.24 -10.06
N ILE A 194 19.68 35.09 -9.38
CA ILE A 194 20.79 34.64 -8.55
C ILE A 194 21.76 33.89 -9.48
N LYS A 195 22.92 34.50 -9.75
CA LYS A 195 24.06 33.81 -10.34
C LYS A 195 24.66 32.86 -9.29
N ILE A 196 24.84 31.60 -9.67
CA ILE A 196 25.55 30.61 -8.87
C ILE A 196 26.84 30.28 -9.60
N ASP A 197 27.92 30.97 -9.23
CA ASP A 197 29.28 30.68 -9.70
C ASP A 197 29.92 29.63 -8.74
N GLU A 198 30.01 28.38 -9.23
CA GLU A 198 30.93 27.26 -8.90
C GLU A 198 31.31 26.83 -7.44
N PRO A 199 31.79 25.58 -7.22
CA PRO A 199 31.70 24.36 -8.03
C PRO A 199 31.10 23.14 -7.27
N VAL A 200 30.25 22.38 -7.96
CA VAL A 200 29.69 21.08 -7.55
C VAL A 200 30.72 19.95 -7.77
N ALA A 201 31.92 20.09 -7.22
CA ALA A 201 33.05 19.19 -7.51
C ALA A 201 33.47 18.26 -6.36
N LYS A 202 32.78 18.26 -5.20
CA LYS A 202 33.18 17.46 -4.02
C LYS A 202 32.13 16.45 -3.49
N LEU A 203 31.17 16.03 -4.31
CA LEU A 203 30.16 15.03 -3.91
C LEU A 203 30.38 13.62 -4.49
N LYS A 204 31.53 13.32 -5.11
CA LYS A 204 31.78 12.01 -5.76
C LYS A 204 32.35 10.93 -4.84
N ASP A 205 32.77 11.25 -3.62
CA ASP A 205 33.49 10.30 -2.73
C ASP A 205 32.68 9.83 -1.50
N LEU A 206 31.35 10.05 -1.49
CA LEU A 206 30.50 9.42 -0.48
C LEU A 206 30.11 8.01 -0.96
N PRO A 207 30.26 6.95 -0.13
CA PRO A 207 29.83 5.61 -0.50
C PRO A 207 28.34 5.65 -0.86
N GLN A 208 28.04 5.23 -2.09
CA GLN A 208 26.69 5.16 -2.64
C GLN A 208 25.88 4.13 -1.85
N VAL A 209 25.16 4.58 -0.81
CA VAL A 209 24.20 3.73 -0.09
C VAL A 209 23.02 3.51 -1.01
N ASN A 210 22.90 2.30 -1.54
CA ASN A 210 21.80 1.90 -2.40
C ASN A 210 20.50 1.95 -1.57
N PRO A 211 19.48 2.77 -1.90
CA PRO A 211 18.30 2.98 -1.05
C PRO A 211 17.28 1.83 -1.12
N GLY A 212 17.67 0.67 -1.63
CA GLY A 212 16.84 -0.53 -1.74
C GLY A 212 17.15 -1.57 -0.65
N PRO A 213 16.25 -2.52 -0.41
CA PRO A 213 16.53 -3.64 0.49
C PRO A 213 17.73 -4.45 -0.03
N ARG A 214 18.58 -4.93 0.86
CA ARG A 214 19.65 -5.85 0.49
C ARG A 214 19.11 -7.09 -0.21
N LEU A 215 19.95 -7.67 -1.07
CA LEU A 215 19.61 -8.87 -1.84
C LEU A 215 19.24 -10.00 -0.88
N ARG A 216 18.23 -10.77 -1.28
CA ARG A 216 17.78 -11.90 -0.48
C ARG A 216 18.83 -13.02 -0.58
N PRO A 217 19.40 -13.50 0.54
CA PRO A 217 20.38 -14.59 0.52
C PRO A 217 19.72 -15.91 0.12
N ILE A 218 20.52 -16.82 -0.45
CA ILE A 218 20.05 -18.17 -0.85
C ILE A 218 19.81 -19.05 0.38
N ARG A 219 20.56 -18.83 1.46
CA ARG A 219 20.48 -19.56 2.71
C ARG A 219 20.47 -18.58 3.87
N THR A 220 19.62 -18.84 4.85
CA THR A 220 19.54 -18.11 6.12
C THR A 220 19.54 -19.10 7.27
N GLU A 221 19.94 -18.64 8.45
CA GLU A 221 19.81 -19.39 9.70
C GLU A 221 18.79 -18.70 10.59
N GLY A 222 18.06 -19.46 11.41
CA GLY A 222 16.95 -18.87 12.15
C GLY A 222 16.22 -19.84 13.04
N VAL A 223 15.24 -19.32 13.76
CA VAL A 223 14.42 -20.06 14.71
C VAL A 223 12.95 -19.91 14.36
N THR A 224 12.16 -20.93 14.68
CA THR A 224 10.70 -20.85 14.60
C THR A 224 10.08 -20.96 15.98
N GLN A 225 9.36 -19.92 16.39
CA GLN A 225 8.65 -19.87 17.66
C GLN A 225 7.15 -20.11 17.44
N ARG A 226 6.55 -20.95 18.28
CA ARG A 226 5.11 -21.21 18.30
C ARG A 226 4.44 -20.37 19.39
N ILE A 227 3.48 -19.53 19.03
CA ILE A 227 2.71 -18.68 19.95
C ILE A 227 1.21 -18.87 19.72
N ARG A 228 0.43 -19.08 20.77
CA ARG A 228 -1.04 -19.13 20.68
C ARG A 228 -1.65 -17.73 20.75
N THR A 229 -2.37 -17.36 19.70
CA THR A 229 -3.12 -16.10 19.60
C THR A 229 -4.63 -16.38 19.65
N GLY A 230 -5.46 -15.34 19.76
CA GLY A 230 -6.92 -15.51 19.66
C GLY A 230 -7.41 -15.96 18.27
N GLU A 231 -6.59 -15.82 17.23
CA GLU A 231 -6.91 -16.23 15.85
C GLU A 231 -6.39 -17.64 15.53
N GLY A 232 -5.68 -18.28 16.47
CA GLY A 232 -5.09 -19.61 16.30
C GLY A 232 -3.62 -19.66 16.69
N THR A 233 -3.00 -20.82 16.43
CA THR A 233 -1.56 -21.02 16.68
C THR A 233 -0.74 -20.38 15.58
N LEU A 234 0.05 -19.38 15.93
CA LEU A 234 0.95 -18.67 15.04
C LEU A 234 2.36 -19.27 15.16
N TYR A 235 2.94 -19.63 14.04
CA TYR A 235 4.35 -20.00 13.90
C TYR A 235 5.09 -18.81 13.30
N ILE A 236 6.10 -18.31 14.01
CA ILE A 236 6.88 -17.14 13.63
C ILE A 236 8.30 -17.62 13.40
N THR A 237 8.76 -17.56 12.15
CA THR A 237 10.14 -17.90 11.78
C THR A 237 10.93 -16.61 11.64
N ILE A 238 12.01 -16.46 12.39
CA ILE A 238 12.91 -15.30 12.36
C ILE A 238 14.26 -15.79 11.85
N ASN A 239 14.71 -15.20 10.76
CA ASN A 239 15.92 -15.58 10.05
C ASN A 239 16.92 -14.42 9.98
N GLU A 240 18.19 -14.79 10.01
CA GLU A 240 19.34 -13.94 9.82
C GLU A 240 20.31 -14.49 8.76
N ASP A 241 21.13 -13.58 8.27
CA ASP A 241 22.24 -13.83 7.35
C ASP A 241 23.53 -13.22 7.93
N ASP A 242 24.61 -13.20 7.14
CA ASP A 242 25.92 -12.67 7.55
C ASP A 242 25.88 -11.19 7.98
N GLU A 243 24.86 -10.44 7.55
CA GLU A 243 24.64 -9.04 7.89
C GLU A 243 23.52 -8.84 8.95
N GLY A 244 23.05 -9.92 9.58
CA GLY A 244 22.09 -9.91 10.68
C GLY A 244 20.64 -10.21 10.27
N LEU A 245 19.67 -9.74 11.06
CA LEU A 245 18.25 -10.04 10.86
C LEU A 245 17.77 -9.62 9.46
N CYS A 246 17.22 -10.56 8.71
CA CYS A 246 16.82 -10.33 7.31
C CYS A 246 15.37 -10.69 7.03
N GLU A 247 14.83 -11.74 7.62
CA GLU A 247 13.48 -12.22 7.28
C GLU A 247 12.67 -12.63 8.51
N VAL A 248 11.37 -12.39 8.40
CA VAL A 248 10.36 -12.90 9.32
C VAL A 248 9.26 -13.52 8.48
N PHE A 249 8.91 -14.77 8.77
CA PHE A 249 7.76 -15.45 8.20
C PHE A 249 6.75 -15.79 9.28
N THR A 250 5.49 -15.81 8.89
CA THR A 250 4.41 -16.21 9.78
C THR A 250 3.50 -17.20 9.09
N ALA A 251 3.07 -18.20 9.85
CA ALA A 251 2.06 -19.16 9.42
C ALA A 251 1.06 -19.38 10.56
N ILE A 252 -0.24 -19.25 10.28
CA ILE A 252 -1.28 -19.55 11.26
C ILE A 252 -1.79 -20.96 10.99
N GLY A 253 -1.65 -21.86 11.97
CA GLY A 253 -2.12 -23.23 11.88
C GLY A 253 -3.65 -23.31 11.97
N LYS A 254 -4.27 -24.03 11.02
CA LYS A 254 -5.72 -24.31 10.95
C LYS A 254 -6.64 -23.08 10.87
N ALA A 255 -6.11 -21.88 10.62
CA ALA A 255 -6.90 -20.70 10.32
C ALA A 255 -6.85 -20.42 8.80
N GLY A 256 -7.99 -20.49 8.13
CA GLY A 256 -8.18 -19.95 6.78
C GLY A 256 -8.82 -18.57 6.83
N GLY A 257 -8.49 -17.68 5.87
CA GLY A 257 -9.19 -16.39 5.69
C GLY A 257 -8.32 -15.16 5.94
N HIS A 258 -8.90 -14.13 6.55
CA HIS A 258 -8.30 -12.79 6.67
C HIS A 258 -7.06 -12.71 7.59
N ALA A 259 -7.06 -13.44 8.70
CA ALA A 259 -5.96 -13.43 9.68
C ALA A 259 -4.65 -13.94 9.06
N ALA A 260 -4.71 -15.03 8.28
CA ALA A 260 -3.55 -15.57 7.58
C ALA A 260 -3.00 -14.58 6.53
N ALA A 261 -3.88 -13.98 5.72
CA ALA A 261 -3.49 -12.99 4.72
C ALA A 261 -2.87 -11.73 5.32
N GLN A 262 -3.43 -11.23 6.43
CA GLN A 262 -2.87 -10.07 7.13
C GLN A 262 -1.54 -10.40 7.80
N SER A 263 -1.43 -11.56 8.43
CA SER A 263 -0.17 -12.03 9.04
C SER A 263 0.94 -12.15 8.01
N GLU A 264 0.65 -12.73 6.84
CA GLU A 264 1.60 -12.82 5.73
C GLU A 264 2.01 -11.44 5.19
N ALA A 265 1.06 -10.52 5.03
CA ALA A 265 1.37 -9.16 4.60
C ALA A 265 2.30 -8.43 5.59
N ILE A 266 2.04 -8.57 6.89
CA ILE A 266 2.87 -7.97 7.96
C ILE A 266 4.28 -8.57 7.95
N SER A 267 4.41 -9.90 7.88
CA SER A 267 5.73 -10.56 7.91
C SER A 267 6.57 -10.23 6.66
N ARG A 268 5.95 -10.08 5.48
CA ARG A 268 6.60 -9.55 4.27
C ARG A 268 7.11 -8.12 4.44
N LEU A 269 6.32 -7.24 5.05
CA LEU A 269 6.72 -5.85 5.30
C LEU A 269 7.85 -5.74 6.32
N ILE A 270 7.82 -6.56 7.38
CA ILE A 270 8.90 -6.64 8.36
C ILE A 270 10.20 -7.11 7.67
N SER A 271 10.13 -8.17 6.86
CA SER A 271 11.29 -8.67 6.12
C SER A 271 11.88 -7.62 5.17
N LEU A 272 11.02 -6.83 4.50
CA LEU A 272 11.46 -5.72 3.68
C LEU A 272 12.15 -4.62 4.51
N ALA A 273 11.56 -4.26 5.65
CA ALA A 273 12.13 -3.25 6.54
C ALA A 273 13.50 -3.67 7.09
N LEU A 274 13.63 -4.91 7.53
CA LEU A 274 14.90 -5.48 8.02
C LEU A 274 15.99 -5.44 6.94
N ARG A 275 15.69 -5.92 5.73
CA ARG A 275 16.65 -5.85 4.60
C ARG A 275 16.96 -4.42 4.16
N SER A 276 16.11 -3.45 4.49
CA SER A 276 16.35 -2.03 4.21
C SER A 276 17.15 -1.33 5.32
N GLY A 277 17.69 -2.07 6.28
CA GLY A 277 18.51 -1.54 7.37
C GLY A 277 17.70 -0.83 8.47
N ILE A 278 16.37 -1.02 8.52
CA ILE A 278 15.55 -0.47 9.61
C ILE A 278 15.89 -1.16 10.92
N ASN A 279 16.11 -0.35 11.96
CA ASN A 279 16.41 -0.86 13.30
C ASN A 279 15.31 -1.83 13.79
N PRO A 280 15.64 -3.11 14.10
CA PRO A 280 14.67 -4.10 14.55
C PRO A 280 13.89 -3.67 15.80
N LYS A 281 14.51 -2.92 16.73
CA LYS A 281 13.84 -2.40 17.93
C LYS A 281 12.75 -1.38 17.58
N ALA A 282 12.91 -0.62 16.50
CA ALA A 282 11.88 0.29 16.02
C ALA A 282 10.66 -0.48 15.50
N ILE A 283 10.89 -1.59 14.79
CA ILE A 283 9.82 -2.49 14.31
C ILE A 283 9.07 -3.10 15.51
N VAL A 284 9.81 -3.65 16.47
CA VAL A 284 9.25 -4.20 17.73
C VAL A 284 8.34 -3.19 18.43
N LYS A 285 8.79 -1.92 18.54
CA LYS A 285 8.01 -0.85 19.17
C LYS A 285 6.69 -0.55 18.44
N GLN A 286 6.65 -0.70 17.11
CA GLN A 286 5.42 -0.51 16.34
C GLN A 286 4.43 -1.67 16.50
N LEU A 287 4.94 -2.90 16.72
CA LEU A 287 4.12 -4.11 16.75
C LEU A 287 3.58 -4.45 18.15
N LYS A 288 4.41 -4.32 19.19
CA LYS A 288 4.03 -4.63 20.57
C LYS A 288 2.93 -3.68 21.05
N GLY A 289 1.89 -4.24 21.65
CA GLY A 289 0.76 -3.46 22.18
C GLY A 289 -0.42 -3.30 21.22
N ILE A 290 -0.30 -3.70 19.95
CA ILE A 290 -1.44 -3.71 19.04
C ILE A 290 -2.47 -4.73 19.56
N SER A 291 -3.69 -4.27 19.83
CA SER A 291 -4.76 -5.11 20.37
C SER A 291 -5.74 -5.60 19.32
N GLY A 292 -6.16 -6.86 19.46
CA GLY A 292 -7.16 -7.50 18.62
C GLY A 292 -8.44 -7.80 19.41
N PRO A 293 -9.47 -8.36 18.74
CA PRO A 293 -10.76 -8.64 19.36
C PRO A 293 -10.72 -9.81 20.36
N SER A 294 -9.67 -10.63 20.31
CA SER A 294 -9.53 -11.83 21.13
C SER A 294 -8.12 -11.95 21.73
N PRO A 295 -7.79 -11.16 22.77
CA PRO A 295 -6.56 -11.35 23.52
C PRO A 295 -6.52 -12.75 24.15
N ASN A 296 -5.34 -13.37 24.18
CA ASN A 296 -5.16 -14.71 24.74
C ASN A 296 -3.93 -14.74 25.66
N TRP A 297 -4.01 -15.47 26.76
CA TRP A 297 -2.84 -15.73 27.61
C TRP A 297 -2.05 -16.93 27.05
N GLU A 298 -0.75 -16.76 26.88
CA GLU A 298 0.17 -17.82 26.45
C GLU A 298 1.47 -17.71 27.26
N SER A 299 1.92 -18.82 27.86
CA SER A 299 3.18 -18.91 28.61
C SER A 299 3.39 -17.80 29.64
N GLY A 300 2.34 -17.45 30.40
CA GLY A 300 2.39 -16.42 31.45
C GLY A 300 2.42 -14.98 30.93
N ARG A 301 2.25 -14.75 29.63
CA ARG A 301 2.16 -13.41 29.01
C ARG A 301 0.84 -13.25 28.28
N LEU A 302 0.25 -12.07 28.38
CA LEU A 302 -0.93 -11.72 27.60
C LEU A 302 -0.52 -11.40 26.16
N ILE A 303 -1.06 -12.11 25.18
CA ILE A 303 -0.90 -11.86 23.75
C ILE A 303 -2.14 -11.11 23.26
N LEU A 304 -1.96 -9.88 22.81
CA LEU A 304 -3.07 -8.98 22.49
C LEU A 304 -3.63 -9.21 21.08
N SER A 305 -2.76 -9.63 20.15
CA SER A 305 -3.10 -9.87 18.74
C SER A 305 -1.97 -10.61 18.01
N THR A 306 -2.19 -10.96 16.74
CA THR A 306 -1.17 -11.51 15.83
C THR A 306 0.03 -10.55 15.65
N PRO A 307 -0.13 -9.25 15.35
CA PRO A 307 0.98 -8.29 15.33
C PRO A 307 1.77 -8.22 16.65
N ASP A 308 1.07 -8.19 17.79
CA ASP A 308 1.71 -8.13 19.11
C ASP A 308 2.52 -9.39 19.40
N ALA A 309 2.04 -10.56 18.98
CA ALA A 309 2.79 -11.82 19.05
C ALA A 309 4.09 -11.76 18.24
N ILE A 310 4.05 -11.23 17.01
CA ILE A 310 5.24 -11.05 16.15
C ILE A 310 6.24 -10.09 16.81
N GLY A 311 5.75 -8.97 17.34
CA GLY A 311 6.59 -7.99 18.04
C GLY A 311 7.27 -8.58 19.28
N LYS A 312 6.57 -9.41 20.05
CA LYS A 312 7.12 -10.10 21.22
C LYS A 312 8.15 -11.15 20.85
N ALA A 313 7.88 -11.98 19.84
CA ALA A 313 8.84 -12.97 19.35
C ALA A 313 10.14 -12.32 18.85
N LEU A 314 10.04 -11.21 18.11
CA LEU A 314 11.21 -10.44 17.68
C LEU A 314 11.98 -9.83 18.86
N ASP A 315 11.28 -9.29 19.87
CA ASP A 315 11.91 -8.72 21.07
C ASP A 315 12.65 -9.79 21.89
N ASP A 316 12.04 -10.97 22.05
CA ASP A 316 12.64 -12.11 22.74
C ASP A 316 13.90 -12.58 21.98
N TYR A 317 13.81 -12.78 20.65
CA TYR A 317 14.94 -13.19 19.82
C TYR A 317 16.13 -12.20 19.88
N ILE A 318 15.86 -10.89 19.83
CA ILE A 318 16.90 -9.86 19.92
C ILE A 318 17.60 -9.88 21.30
N LYS A 319 16.85 -10.15 22.37
CA LYS A 319 17.42 -10.22 23.73
C LYS A 319 18.25 -11.48 23.93
N GLU A 320 17.79 -12.62 23.45
CA GLU A 320 18.51 -13.90 23.51
C GLU A 320 19.84 -13.79 22.76
N ARG A 321 19.81 -13.28 21.51
CA ARG A 321 21.03 -12.98 20.74
C ARG A 321 21.98 -12.01 21.45
N GLY A 322 21.42 -11.00 22.13
CA GLY A 322 22.20 -10.02 22.89
C GLY A 322 22.80 -10.58 24.19
N ALA A 323 22.25 -11.67 24.72
CA ALA A 323 22.77 -12.38 25.89
C ALA A 323 23.89 -13.36 25.49
N ASP A 324 23.72 -14.08 24.37
CA ASP A 324 24.74 -15.00 23.83
C ASP A 324 26.05 -14.29 23.44
N LEU A 325 25.96 -13.02 23.00
CA LEU A 325 27.13 -12.19 22.71
C LEU A 325 27.85 -11.67 23.97
N LYS A 326 27.20 -11.73 25.15
CA LYS A 326 27.76 -11.28 26.43
C LYS A 326 28.25 -12.44 27.31
N SER A 327 27.89 -13.69 27.00
CA SER A 327 28.24 -14.89 27.77
C SER A 327 29.55 -15.54 27.33
N ASN A 328 30.60 -14.74 27.04
CA ASN A 328 31.98 -15.22 27.04
C ASN A 328 32.70 -14.91 28.38
N GLY A 329 31.92 -14.83 29.46
CA GLY A 329 32.41 -14.65 30.82
C GLY A 329 31.27 -14.70 31.82
N GLU A 330 31.19 -15.84 32.51
CA GLU A 330 30.52 -16.07 33.80
C GLU A 330 28.98 -16.11 33.85
N ASP A 331 28.52 -16.95 34.78
CA ASP A 331 27.21 -17.59 34.94
C ASP A 331 25.95 -16.73 34.69
N ALA A 332 24.95 -17.38 34.09
CA ALA A 332 23.64 -16.83 33.76
C ALA A 332 22.89 -16.24 34.97
N PRO A 333 22.30 -15.03 34.87
CA PRO A 333 21.35 -14.57 35.85
C PRO A 333 19.92 -15.00 35.47
N THR A 334 19.27 -15.62 36.46
CA THR A 334 17.87 -16.02 36.55
C THR A 334 16.92 -14.90 36.08
N MET A 335 15.87 -15.28 35.34
CA MET A 335 14.80 -14.37 34.86
C MET A 335 14.28 -13.46 36.00
N GLN A 336 14.48 -12.15 35.87
CA GLN A 336 13.88 -11.17 36.76
C GLN A 336 12.49 -10.78 36.25
N PHE A 337 11.48 -11.00 37.10
CA PHE A 337 10.13 -10.51 36.92
C PHE A 337 10.11 -8.98 36.99
N THR A 338 9.55 -8.32 35.98
CA THR A 338 9.21 -6.90 36.05
C THR A 338 7.78 -6.79 36.56
N MET A 339 7.61 -6.45 37.84
CA MET A 339 6.30 -6.02 38.35
C MET A 339 5.99 -4.63 37.77
N ALA A 340 4.76 -4.44 37.31
CA ALA A 340 4.26 -3.13 36.92
C ALA A 340 4.21 -2.22 38.16
N THR A 341 4.69 -0.98 38.04
CA THR A 341 4.60 0.04 39.08
C THR A 341 3.17 0.55 39.22
N GLU A 342 2.71 0.74 40.45
CA GLU A 342 1.34 1.06 40.91
C GLU A 342 0.68 2.31 40.31
N THR A 343 1.33 3.03 39.40
CA THR A 343 0.88 4.34 38.89
C THR A 343 -0.05 4.28 37.67
N GLU A 344 -0.28 3.10 37.07
CA GLU A 344 -1.14 2.95 35.87
C GLU A 344 -2.58 2.45 36.17
N GLU A 345 -2.98 2.37 37.45
CA GLU A 345 -4.26 1.76 37.87
C GLU A 345 -5.54 2.61 37.68
N LYS A 346 -5.52 3.72 36.95
CA LYS A 346 -6.76 4.46 36.65
C LYS A 346 -7.31 4.15 35.26
N ASN A 347 -7.81 2.93 35.11
CA ASN A 347 -8.58 2.48 33.95
C ASN A 347 -10.08 2.79 34.17
N PRO A 348 -10.83 3.39 33.21
CA PRO A 348 -12.28 3.30 33.23
C PRO A 348 -12.72 1.91 32.72
N LYS A 349 -13.19 1.07 33.64
CA LYS A 349 -14.03 -0.14 33.48
C LYS A 349 -13.85 -0.96 32.17
N VAL A 350 -13.12 -2.07 32.30
CA VAL A 350 -13.11 -3.20 31.34
C VAL A 350 -14.55 -3.68 31.12
N LYS A 351 -14.98 -3.79 29.86
CA LYS A 351 -16.32 -4.30 29.50
C LYS A 351 -16.36 -5.82 29.67
N ASP A 352 -17.34 -6.29 30.44
CA ASP A 352 -17.68 -7.70 30.64
C ASP A 352 -17.98 -8.41 29.31
N PHE A 353 -17.33 -9.56 29.07
CA PHE A 353 -17.63 -10.46 27.96
C PHE A 353 -18.63 -11.52 28.39
N THR A 354 -19.90 -11.13 28.52
CA THR A 354 -21.01 -12.05 28.83
C THR A 354 -21.54 -12.78 27.60
N PHE A 355 -22.21 -13.92 27.85
CA PHE A 355 -22.88 -14.88 26.93
C PHE A 355 -23.50 -14.27 25.64
N LYS A 356 -24.02 -13.04 25.72
CA LYS A 356 -24.67 -12.30 24.63
C LYS A 356 -23.75 -11.91 23.46
N ASN A 357 -22.42 -12.00 23.60
CA ASN A 357 -21.48 -11.48 22.59
C ASN A 357 -20.74 -12.55 21.76
N ILE A 358 -21.10 -13.84 21.88
CA ILE A 358 -20.52 -14.89 21.03
C ILE A 358 -21.05 -14.74 19.60
N LYS A 359 -20.17 -14.30 18.68
CA LYS A 359 -20.47 -14.10 17.25
C LYS A 359 -19.90 -15.19 16.34
N THR A 360 -19.04 -16.05 16.88
CA THR A 360 -18.31 -17.05 16.11
C THR A 360 -18.26 -18.36 16.88
N CYS A 361 -18.40 -19.49 16.18
CA CYS A 361 -18.40 -20.81 16.79
C CYS A 361 -17.01 -21.15 17.33
N PRO A 362 -16.87 -21.53 18.61
CA PRO A 362 -15.58 -21.86 19.19
C PRO A 362 -14.97 -23.16 18.64
N ASP A 363 -15.78 -24.08 18.13
CA ASP A 363 -15.29 -25.37 17.63
C ASP A 363 -14.82 -25.31 16.17
N CYS A 364 -15.53 -24.58 15.31
CA CYS A 364 -15.25 -24.58 13.86
C CYS A 364 -15.03 -23.18 13.26
N GLY A 365 -15.15 -22.11 14.03
CA GLY A 365 -14.99 -20.75 13.52
C GLY A 365 -16.13 -20.25 12.60
N GLY A 366 -17.17 -21.06 12.39
CA GLY A 366 -18.33 -20.69 11.58
C GLY A 366 -19.27 -19.68 12.27
N PRO A 367 -20.19 -19.06 11.53
CA PRO A 367 -21.20 -18.17 12.11
C PRO A 367 -22.13 -18.94 13.05
N VAL A 368 -22.47 -18.34 14.19
CA VAL A 368 -23.43 -18.91 15.16
C VAL A 368 -24.79 -18.23 15.08
N ARG A 369 -25.84 -18.94 15.48
CA ARG A 369 -27.20 -18.44 15.64
C ARG A 369 -27.60 -18.42 17.11
N HIS A 370 -28.45 -17.47 17.46
CA HIS A 370 -29.02 -17.34 18.79
C HIS A 370 -30.50 -17.72 18.70
N GLU A 371 -30.87 -18.89 19.19
CA GLU A 371 -32.23 -19.45 19.11
C GLU A 371 -32.60 -20.06 20.47
N ALA A 372 -33.79 -19.72 21.00
CA ALA A 372 -34.35 -20.27 22.24
C ALA A 372 -33.43 -20.23 23.49
N GLY A 373 -32.60 -19.19 23.64
CA GLY A 373 -31.67 -19.06 24.77
C GLY A 373 -30.37 -19.86 24.60
N CYS A 374 -30.13 -20.43 23.41
CA CYS A 374 -28.91 -21.17 23.10
C CYS A 374 -28.15 -20.55 21.91
N VAL A 375 -26.83 -20.65 21.97
CA VAL A 375 -25.93 -20.35 20.86
C VAL A 375 -25.68 -21.65 20.11
N THR A 376 -26.06 -21.72 18.83
CA THR A 376 -25.94 -22.93 18.00
C THR A 376 -25.14 -22.68 16.73
N CYS A 377 -24.36 -23.67 16.31
CA CYS A 377 -23.58 -23.64 15.09
C CYS A 377 -24.14 -24.64 14.07
N PRO A 378 -24.73 -24.19 12.95
CA PRO A 378 -25.24 -25.09 11.92
C PRO A 378 -24.12 -25.83 11.15
N GLY A 379 -22.87 -25.35 11.23
CA GLY A 379 -21.74 -25.95 10.51
C GLY A 379 -21.13 -27.18 11.18
N CYS A 380 -21.10 -27.23 12.52
CA CYS A 380 -20.46 -28.33 13.26
C CYS A 380 -21.32 -28.92 14.38
N GLY A 381 -22.54 -28.42 14.58
CA GLY A 381 -23.45 -28.91 15.61
C GLY A 381 -23.14 -28.43 17.03
N PHE A 382 -22.16 -27.54 17.22
CA PHE A 382 -21.89 -26.92 18.53
C PHE A 382 -23.16 -26.24 19.06
N SER A 383 -23.53 -26.52 20.31
CA SER A 383 -24.59 -25.83 21.00
C SER A 383 -24.18 -25.51 22.44
N LYS A 384 -24.55 -24.32 22.92
CA LYS A 384 -24.37 -23.92 24.32
C LYS A 384 -25.55 -23.05 24.75
N CYS A 385 -26.33 -23.56 25.70
CA CYS A 385 -27.48 -22.88 26.27
C CYS A 385 -27.12 -22.10 27.53
N GLU A 386 -27.94 -21.09 27.86
CA GLU A 386 -27.88 -20.36 29.13
C GLU A 386 -28.20 -21.25 30.33
#